data_AF-A0A090L5C3-F1
#
_entry.id   AF-A0A090L5C3-F1
#
_cell.length_a   1.000
_cell.length_b   1.000
_cell.length_c   1.000
_cell.angle_alpha   90.00
_cell.angle_beta   90.00
_cell.angle_gamma   90.00
#
_symmetry.space_group_name_H-M   'P 1'
#
loop_
_entity.id
_entity.type
_entity.pdbx_description
1 polymer ?
#
loop_
_entity_poly.entity_id
_entity_poly.type
_entity_poly.pdbx_seq_one_letter_code
_entity_poly.pdbx_strand_id
1 'polypeptide(L)'
;MYNKIFLFFIFLSTFKLFVLSITDKERRDLHLIVQKGDLNNDYMLDKKEVKNIVRKLIKNVPEYYPGTAPSLDAIEGALVLTEDLFKKYDKDNDGMLSYRGTLLKKSEAIMFGEVVEKIIINLLHEIAKLETPYKNFNPFD
;
A
#
# COMPACT_ATOMS: atom_id res chain seq x y z
N MET A 1 42.90 11.58 24.36
CA MET A 1 41.52 11.06 24.44
C MET A 1 40.58 11.57 23.34
N TYR A 2 40.87 12.67 22.64
CA TYR A 2 39.96 13.26 21.63
C TYR A 2 39.85 12.49 20.30
N ASN A 3 40.88 11.76 19.86
CA ASN A 3 40.85 11.03 18.58
C ASN A 3 39.85 9.87 18.51
N LYS A 4 39.50 9.25 19.65
CA LYS A 4 38.54 8.12 19.67
C LYS A 4 37.08 8.58 19.52
N ILE A 5 36.76 9.79 19.99
CA ILE A 5 35.41 10.37 19.90
C ILE A 5 35.13 10.84 18.46
N PHE A 6 36.13 11.41 17.78
CA PHE A 6 35.99 11.88 16.40
C PHE A 6 35.74 10.72 15.41
N LEU A 7 36.41 9.58 15.59
CA LEU A 7 36.17 8.37 14.80
C LEU A 7 34.76 7.79 14.98
N PHE A 8 34.19 7.90 16.19
CA PHE A 8 32.83 7.43 16.46
C PHE A 8 31.76 8.27 15.73
N PHE A 9 31.95 9.59 15.65
CA PHE A 9 31.05 10.47 14.89
C PHE A 9 31.14 10.28 13.38
N ILE A 10 32.33 9.99 12.84
CA ILE A 10 32.49 9.65 11.41
C ILE A 10 31.73 8.35 11.10
N PHE A 11 31.81 7.34 11.98
CA PHE A 11 31.15 6.06 11.79
C PHE A 11 29.60 6.16 11.82
N LEU A 12 29.05 7.05 12.67
CA LEU A 12 27.60 7.33 12.68
C LEU A 12 27.13 8.05 11.40
N SER A 13 27.97 8.91 10.81
CA SER A 13 27.59 9.67 9.59
C SER A 13 27.52 8.79 8.33
N THR A 14 28.16 7.62 8.34
CA THR A 14 28.16 6.69 7.21
C THR A 14 27.02 5.67 7.23
N PHE A 15 26.24 5.60 8.31
CA PHE A 15 24.95 4.90 8.30
C PHE A 15 23.91 5.78 7.59
N LYS A 16 24.15 6.08 6.31
CA LYS A 16 23.04 6.30 5.40
C LYS A 16 22.26 5.00 5.41
N LEU A 17 21.13 4.99 6.11
CA LEU A 17 20.09 3.98 5.95
C LEU A 17 19.89 3.83 4.44
N PHE A 18 20.42 2.74 3.89
CA PHE A 18 20.06 2.31 2.55
C PHE A 18 18.57 2.01 2.65
N VAL A 19 17.74 2.95 2.19
CA VAL A 19 16.36 2.65 1.85
C VAL A 19 16.47 1.74 0.64
N LEU A 20 16.62 0.43 0.90
CA LEU A 20 16.63 -0.59 -0.13
C LEU A 20 15.31 -0.46 -0.88
N SER A 21 15.40 -0.21 -2.19
CA SER A 21 14.25 -0.23 -3.06
C SER A 21 13.60 -1.61 -2.98
N ILE A 22 12.27 -1.66 -2.83
CA ILE A 22 11.56 -2.94 -2.81
C ILE A 22 11.84 -3.74 -4.08
N THR A 23 12.00 -5.04 -3.92
CA THR A 23 12.18 -6.00 -5.00
C THR A 23 10.85 -6.27 -5.71
N ASP A 24 10.93 -6.78 -6.94
CA ASP A 24 9.74 -7.23 -7.68
C ASP A 24 8.99 -8.35 -6.94
N LYS A 25 9.71 -9.16 -6.15
CA LYS A 25 9.07 -10.21 -5.33
C LYS A 25 8.21 -9.59 -4.24
N GLU A 26 8.73 -8.64 -3.49
CA GLU A 26 8.00 -7.97 -2.40
C GLU A 26 6.79 -7.21 -2.94
N ARG A 27 6.91 -6.57 -4.11
CA ARG A 27 5.77 -5.97 -4.80
C ARG A 27 4.70 -7.00 -5.17
N ARG A 28 5.11 -8.17 -5.67
CA ARG A 28 4.17 -9.26 -5.97
C ARG A 28 3.50 -9.77 -4.69
N ASP A 29 4.23 -9.88 -3.59
CA ASP A 29 3.68 -10.37 -2.32
C ASP A 29 2.60 -9.40 -1.78
N LEU A 30 2.78 -8.08 -1.92
CA LEU A 30 1.75 -7.07 -1.63
C LEU A 30 0.55 -7.20 -2.57
N HIS A 31 0.78 -7.35 -3.87
CA HIS A 31 -0.29 -7.50 -4.85
C HIS A 31 -1.14 -8.76 -4.62
N LEU A 32 -0.53 -9.84 -4.13
CA LEU A 32 -1.24 -11.07 -3.76
C LEU A 32 -2.22 -10.86 -2.60
N ILE A 33 -2.02 -9.86 -1.73
CA ILE A 33 -2.97 -9.53 -0.66
C ILE A 33 -4.30 -9.08 -1.25
N VAL A 34 -4.25 -8.27 -2.31
CA VAL A 34 -5.44 -7.83 -3.05
C VAL A 34 -6.12 -9.03 -3.68
N GLN A 35 -5.37 -9.87 -4.41
CA GLN A 35 -5.95 -11.01 -5.13
C GLN A 35 -6.59 -12.05 -4.19
N LYS A 36 -5.99 -12.27 -3.01
CA LYS A 36 -6.53 -13.12 -1.94
C LYS A 36 -7.55 -12.40 -1.05
N GLY A 37 -8.03 -11.24 -1.51
CA GLY A 37 -9.01 -10.44 -0.83
C GLY A 37 -10.43 -10.97 -0.95
N ASP A 38 -10.72 -11.70 -2.04
CA ASP A 38 -11.94 -12.49 -2.23
C ASP A 38 -11.93 -13.67 -1.24
N LEU A 39 -12.72 -13.55 -0.17
CA LEU A 39 -12.74 -14.52 0.94
C LEU A 39 -13.75 -15.65 0.70
N ASN A 40 -14.80 -15.38 -0.07
CA ASN A 40 -15.88 -16.33 -0.33
C ASN A 40 -15.71 -17.04 -1.70
N ASN A 41 -14.70 -16.67 -2.49
CA ASN A 41 -14.39 -17.15 -3.84
C ASN A 41 -15.53 -16.95 -4.84
N ASP A 42 -16.28 -15.85 -4.71
CA ASP A 42 -17.38 -15.53 -5.63
C ASP A 42 -16.94 -14.71 -6.86
N TYR A 43 -15.63 -14.43 -6.98
CA TYR A 43 -15.03 -13.59 -8.02
C TYR A 43 -15.51 -12.13 -7.99
N MET A 44 -15.98 -11.68 -6.84
CA MET A 44 -16.34 -10.30 -6.56
C MET A 44 -15.52 -9.80 -5.36
N LEU A 45 -15.54 -8.49 -5.17
CA LEU A 45 -14.93 -7.84 -4.03
C LEU A 45 -15.97 -6.94 -3.38
N ASP A 46 -16.42 -7.33 -2.19
CA ASP A 46 -17.40 -6.58 -1.40
C ASP A 46 -16.74 -5.55 -0.46
N LYS A 47 -17.55 -4.66 0.11
CA LYS A 47 -17.05 -3.63 1.05
C LYS A 47 -16.34 -4.20 2.29
N LYS A 48 -16.72 -5.37 2.79
CA LYS A 48 -16.07 -5.99 3.97
C LYS A 48 -14.70 -6.55 3.59
N GLU A 49 -14.61 -7.17 2.43
CA GLU A 49 -13.37 -7.70 1.87
C GLU A 49 -12.39 -6.59 1.56
N VAL A 50 -12.85 -5.47 0.99
CA VAL A 50 -12.05 -4.24 0.83
C VAL A 50 -11.44 -3.81 2.16
N LYS A 51 -12.24 -3.70 3.23
CA LYS A 51 -11.72 -3.32 4.56
C LYS A 51 -10.67 -4.31 5.06
N ASN A 52 -10.83 -5.60 4.75
CA ASN A 52 -9.86 -6.63 5.10
C ASN A 52 -8.56 -6.47 4.30
N ILE A 53 -8.64 -6.21 3.00
CA ILE A 53 -7.48 -5.92 2.14
C ILE A 53 -6.70 -4.73 2.69
N VAL A 54 -7.37 -3.60 2.96
CA VAL A 54 -6.72 -2.39 3.49
C VAL A 54 -5.98 -2.69 4.78
N ARG A 55 -6.62 -3.37 5.73
CA ARG A 55 -5.98 -3.75 7.01
C ARG A 55 -4.79 -4.67 6.80
N LYS A 56 -4.89 -5.65 5.90
CA LYS A 56 -3.79 -6.56 5.57
C LYS A 56 -2.63 -5.81 4.91
N LEU A 57 -2.91 -4.93 3.95
CA LEU A 57 -1.89 -4.11 3.29
C LEU A 57 -1.16 -3.25 4.33
N ILE A 58 -1.88 -2.49 5.15
CA ILE A 58 -1.25 -1.63 6.18
C ILE A 58 -0.39 -2.43 7.15
N LYS A 59 -0.82 -3.65 7.50
CA LYS A 59 -0.05 -4.52 8.40
C LYS A 59 1.23 -5.06 7.76
N ASN A 60 1.22 -5.35 6.44
CA ASN A 60 2.34 -6.00 5.76
C ASN A 60 3.26 -5.02 5.03
N VAL A 61 2.81 -3.81 4.67
CA VAL A 61 3.68 -2.78 4.08
C VAL A 61 4.96 -2.52 4.90
N PRO A 62 4.95 -2.45 6.24
CA PRO A 62 6.15 -2.23 7.04
C PRO A 62 7.21 -3.34 6.92
N GLU A 63 6.81 -4.55 6.52
CA GLU A 63 7.73 -5.68 6.26
C GLU A 63 8.59 -5.40 5.03
N TYR A 64 8.01 -4.78 4.01
CA TYR A 64 8.66 -4.51 2.73
C TYR A 64 9.23 -3.08 2.65
N TYR A 65 8.64 -2.15 3.41
CA TYR A 65 9.01 -0.75 3.50
C TYR A 65 9.36 -0.40 4.96
N PRO A 66 10.55 -0.77 5.44
CA PRO A 66 10.92 -0.56 6.83
C PRO A 66 10.92 0.93 7.19
N GLY A 67 10.51 1.23 8.42
CA GLY A 67 10.33 2.61 8.89
C GLY A 67 8.95 3.20 8.64
N THR A 68 8.05 2.46 7.97
CA THR A 68 6.66 2.87 7.75
C THR A 68 5.74 2.32 8.87
N ALA A 69 5.77 2.93 10.06
CA ALA A 69 4.92 2.45 11.15
C ALA A 69 3.46 2.94 10.98
N PRO A 70 2.45 2.06 10.97
CA PRO A 70 1.07 2.49 10.87
C PRO A 70 0.58 3.10 12.19
N SER A 71 -0.06 4.27 12.11
CA SER A 71 -0.87 4.83 13.19
C SER A 71 -2.34 4.41 13.03
N LEU A 72 -3.13 4.53 14.10
CA LEU A 72 -4.57 4.33 14.02
C LEU A 72 -5.22 5.30 13.01
N ASP A 73 -4.81 6.57 13.05
CA ASP A 73 -5.27 7.59 12.11
C ASP A 73 -4.92 7.23 10.66
N ALA A 74 -3.76 6.61 10.41
CA ALA A 74 -3.39 6.12 9.08
C ALA A 74 -4.36 5.05 8.58
N ILE A 75 -4.76 4.14 9.47
CA ILE A 75 -5.70 3.06 9.15
C ILE A 75 -7.08 3.62 8.84
N GLU A 76 -7.57 4.54 9.66
CA GLU A 76 -8.86 5.18 9.44
C GLU A 76 -8.86 6.03 8.15
N GLY A 77 -7.82 6.84 7.95
CA GLY A 77 -7.65 7.64 6.73
C GLY A 77 -7.60 6.78 5.46
N ALA A 78 -6.83 5.68 5.48
CA ALA A 78 -6.76 4.75 4.36
C ALA A 78 -8.12 4.07 4.10
N LEU A 79 -8.87 3.70 5.15
CA LEU A 79 -10.19 3.11 5.01
C LEU A 79 -11.19 4.10 4.36
N VAL A 80 -11.23 5.35 4.84
CA VAL A 80 -12.11 6.39 4.29
C VAL A 80 -11.78 6.68 2.82
N LEU A 81 -10.49 6.90 2.52
CA LEU A 81 -10.04 7.12 1.13
C LEU A 81 -10.40 5.95 0.21
N THR A 82 -10.26 4.73 0.72
CA THR A 82 -10.59 3.52 -0.03
C THR A 82 -12.11 3.38 -0.24
N GLU A 83 -12.94 3.77 0.72
CA GLU A 83 -14.40 3.77 0.56
C GLU A 83 -14.86 4.78 -0.49
N ASP A 84 -14.26 5.97 -0.55
CA ASP A 84 -14.56 6.94 -1.60
C ASP A 84 -14.05 6.50 -2.96
N LEU A 85 -12.85 5.90 -3.00
CA LEU A 85 -12.33 5.30 -4.22
C LEU A 85 -13.22 4.16 -4.72
N PHE A 86 -13.76 3.33 -3.82
CA PHE A 86 -14.63 2.22 -4.17
C PHE A 86 -15.81 2.69 -5.03
N LYS A 87 -16.43 3.82 -4.68
CA LYS A 87 -17.54 4.41 -5.45
C LYS A 87 -17.16 4.78 -6.89
N LYS A 88 -15.90 5.15 -7.16
CA LYS A 88 -15.41 5.44 -8.51
C LYS A 88 -15.32 4.16 -9.37
N TYR A 89 -15.02 3.03 -8.74
CA TYR A 89 -14.84 1.74 -9.44
C TYR A 89 -16.15 0.93 -9.50
N ASP A 90 -17.05 1.08 -8.53
CA ASP A 90 -18.39 0.49 -8.48
C ASP A 90 -19.36 1.27 -9.39
N LYS A 91 -19.17 1.11 -10.70
CA LYS A 91 -19.93 1.87 -11.72
C LYS A 91 -21.42 1.56 -11.71
N ASP A 92 -21.77 0.31 -11.38
CA ASP A 92 -23.13 -0.18 -11.40
C ASP A 92 -23.85 0.08 -10.06
N ASN A 93 -23.14 0.58 -9.05
CA ASN A 93 -23.62 0.89 -7.69
C ASN A 93 -24.25 -0.32 -6.99
N ASP A 94 -23.74 -1.52 -7.25
CA ASP A 94 -24.24 -2.76 -6.65
C ASP A 94 -23.47 -3.13 -5.36
N GLY A 95 -22.44 -2.34 -5.01
CA GLY A 95 -21.62 -2.55 -3.84
C GLY A 95 -20.54 -3.62 -4.02
N MET A 96 -20.25 -4.03 -5.25
CA MET A 96 -19.32 -5.09 -5.59
C MET A 96 -18.36 -4.66 -6.71
N LEU A 97 -17.12 -5.16 -6.70
CA LEU A 97 -16.18 -5.04 -7.82
C LEU A 97 -15.87 -6.41 -8.39
N SER A 98 -16.08 -6.62 -9.69
CA SER A 98 -15.79 -7.92 -10.29
C SER A 98 -14.29 -8.15 -10.49
N TYR A 99 -13.83 -9.37 -10.25
CA TYR A 99 -12.53 -9.86 -10.72
C TYR A 99 -12.55 -10.29 -12.19
N ARG A 100 -13.72 -10.31 -12.84
CA ARG A 100 -13.85 -10.70 -14.26
C ARG A 100 -13.31 -9.62 -15.18
N GLY A 101 -12.08 -9.82 -15.64
CA GLY A 101 -11.43 -9.01 -16.67
C GLY A 101 -11.48 -9.69 -18.04
N THR A 102 -10.83 -9.09 -19.01
CA THR A 102 -10.53 -9.72 -20.30
C THR A 102 -9.01 -9.82 -20.47
N LEU A 103 -8.55 -10.57 -21.48
CA LEU A 103 -7.12 -10.60 -21.82
C LEU A 103 -6.55 -9.20 -22.18
N LEU A 104 -7.42 -8.29 -22.64
CA LEU A 104 -7.04 -6.93 -23.06
C LEU A 104 -7.27 -5.88 -21.97
N LYS A 105 -8.05 -6.19 -20.94
CA LYS A 105 -8.47 -5.22 -19.91
C LYS A 105 -8.51 -5.83 -18.53
N LYS A 106 -7.80 -5.21 -17.59
CA LYS A 106 -7.86 -5.55 -16.16
C LYS A 106 -9.28 -5.37 -15.63
N SER A 107 -9.68 -6.23 -14.69
CA SER A 107 -10.97 -6.13 -14.02
C SER A 107 -11.04 -4.93 -13.08
N GLU A 108 -12.25 -4.52 -12.69
CA GLU A 108 -12.43 -3.43 -11.73
C GLU A 108 -11.72 -3.72 -10.40
N ALA A 109 -11.87 -4.94 -9.87
CA ALA A 109 -11.26 -5.31 -8.59
C ALA A 109 -9.72 -5.25 -8.64
N ILE A 110 -9.10 -5.69 -9.75
CA ILE A 110 -7.63 -5.63 -9.90
C ILE A 110 -7.17 -4.17 -10.02
N MET A 111 -7.82 -3.35 -10.85
CA MET A 111 -7.42 -1.95 -10.99
C MET A 111 -7.61 -1.17 -9.70
N PHE A 112 -8.72 -1.40 -9.00
CA PHE A 112 -8.99 -0.83 -7.68
C PHE A 112 -7.88 -1.21 -6.68
N GLY A 113 -7.56 -2.49 -6.58
CA GLY A 113 -6.55 -2.95 -5.64
C GLY A 113 -5.15 -2.40 -5.91
N GLU A 114 -4.75 -2.25 -7.19
CA GLU A 114 -3.49 -1.59 -7.56
C GLU A 114 -3.44 -0.12 -7.11
N VAL A 115 -4.57 0.57 -7.14
CA VAL A 115 -4.66 1.97 -6.68
C VAL A 115 -4.62 2.02 -5.14
N VAL A 116 -5.39 1.16 -4.46
CA VAL A 116 -5.39 1.07 -2.98
C VAL A 116 -3.99 0.76 -2.43
N GLU A 117 -3.28 -0.18 -3.04
CA GLU A 117 -1.90 -0.52 -2.67
C GLU A 117 -0.99 0.72 -2.71
N LYS A 118 -1.05 1.49 -3.80
CA LYS A 118 -0.26 2.72 -3.97
C LYS A 118 -0.62 3.80 -2.96
N ILE A 119 -1.92 3.99 -2.69
CA ILE A 119 -2.39 4.94 -1.67
C ILE A 119 -1.78 4.59 -0.32
N ILE A 120 -1.91 3.33 0.11
CA ILE A 120 -1.45 2.88 1.43
C ILE A 120 0.06 3.05 1.56
N ILE A 121 0.82 2.65 0.54
CA ILE A 121 2.28 2.80 0.56
C ILE A 121 2.67 4.28 0.68
N ASN A 122 2.09 5.16 -0.15
CA ASN A 122 2.40 6.59 -0.07
C ASN A 122 2.01 7.21 1.26
N LEU A 123 0.82 6.89 1.79
CA LEU A 123 0.34 7.39 3.08
C LEU A 123 1.28 7.00 4.22
N LEU A 124 1.71 5.75 4.26
CA LEU A 124 2.61 5.28 5.31
C LEU A 124 4.03 5.87 5.19
N HIS A 125 4.49 6.13 3.96
CA HIS A 125 5.74 6.89 3.73
C HIS A 125 5.62 8.34 4.21
N GLU A 126 4.50 9.00 3.94
CA GLU A 126 4.25 10.39 4.35
C GLU A 126 4.26 10.54 5.87
N ILE A 127 3.58 9.63 6.58
CA ILE A 127 3.55 9.58 8.05
C ILE A 127 4.97 9.38 8.63
N ALA A 128 5.75 8.52 7.98
CA ALA A 128 7.14 8.27 8.35
C ALA A 128 8.10 9.39 7.94
N LYS A 129 7.62 10.44 7.26
CA LYS A 129 8.43 11.52 6.68
C LYS A 129 9.53 11.00 5.73
N LEU A 130 9.21 9.93 5.01
CA LEU A 130 10.05 9.33 3.99
C LEU A 130 9.66 9.82 2.60
N GLU A 131 10.57 9.67 1.64
CA GLU A 131 10.25 9.92 0.24
C GLU A 131 9.20 8.91 -0.26
N THR A 132 8.10 9.40 -0.83
CA THR A 132 7.03 8.56 -1.37
C THR A 132 7.47 7.91 -2.70
N PRO A 133 7.30 6.59 -2.88
CA PRO A 133 7.74 5.90 -4.10
C PRO A 133 6.87 6.23 -5.32
N TYR A 134 5.58 6.51 -5.14
CA TYR A 134 4.66 6.84 -6.24
C TYR A 134 4.44 8.35 -6.32
N LYS A 135 5.41 9.08 -6.87
CA LYS A 135 5.35 10.54 -7.04
C LYS A 135 4.23 10.95 -8.00
N ASN A 136 3.56 12.07 -7.71
CA ASN A 136 2.47 12.64 -8.51
C ASN A 136 1.28 11.68 -8.73
N PHE A 137 1.12 10.67 -7.87
CA PHE A 137 0.00 9.75 -7.94
C PHE A 137 -1.24 10.39 -7.35
N ASN A 138 -2.23 10.65 -8.20
CA ASN A 138 -3.57 11.03 -7.78
C ASN A 138 -4.52 9.83 -7.99
N PRO A 139 -5.12 9.28 -6.93
CA PRO A 139 -6.03 8.14 -7.05
C PRO A 139 -7.37 8.49 -7.72
N PHE A 140 -7.70 9.79 -7.84
CA PHE A 140 -8.96 10.27 -8.39
C PHE A 140 -8.89 10.78 -9.83
N ASP A 141 -7.69 10.97 -10.38
CA ASP A 141 -7.50 11.22 -11.83
C ASP A 141 -7.78 9.95 -12.65
#